data_AF-A0AAU9LCC3-F1
#
_entry.id   AF-A0AAU9LCC3-F1
#
_cell.length_a   1.000
_cell.length_b   1.000
_cell.length_c   1.000
_cell.angle_alpha   90.00
_cell.angle_beta   90.00
_cell.angle_gamma   90.00
#
_symmetry.space_group_name_H-M   'P 1'
#
loop_
_entity.id
_entity.type
_entity.pdbx_description
1 polymer ?
#
loop_
_entity_poly.entity_id
_entity_poly.type
_entity_poly.pdbx_seq_one_letter_code
_entity_poly.pdbx_strand_id
1 'polypeptide(L)'
;MGSSESTLSSSQLQIEDGITTVSERFEDVDPMLEKLRSLKIATPILTSTSTESRLTDILVRKPSTSDSAIVDRKVLLELFSMYQEWQEKQAQNINKRQEEIENKIELADALAVKILQRYNYSLSAMKTTSNHLSGVDELQVAIGELKGRLTEVISNCDGLCKRISDVGPEQLRSTVKPFAATMSHDLSSSTLNGVQSQPLNK
;
A
#
# COMPACT_ATOMS: atom_id res chain seq x y z
N MET A 1 -14.78 -28.60 -0.78
CA MET A 1 -15.24 -27.71 0.30
C MET A 1 -14.14 -26.67 0.53
N GLY A 2 -14.29 -25.36 0.33
CA GLY A 2 -15.30 -24.52 -0.29
C GLY A 2 -14.56 -23.21 -0.62
N SER A 3 -14.65 -22.76 -1.86
CA SER A 3 -14.00 -21.54 -2.35
C SER A 3 -14.95 -20.37 -2.10
N SER A 4 -14.51 -19.33 -1.40
CA SER A 4 -15.32 -18.12 -1.20
C SER A 4 -15.18 -17.19 -2.40
N GLU A 5 -16.28 -17.05 -3.12
CA GLU A 5 -16.47 -16.14 -4.24
C GLU A 5 -16.67 -14.70 -3.72
N SER A 6 -15.84 -13.77 -4.20
CA SER A 6 -16.05 -12.34 -4.01
C SER A 6 -16.97 -11.81 -5.12
N THR A 7 -18.16 -11.34 -4.75
CA THR A 7 -19.07 -10.63 -5.67
C THR A 7 -18.62 -9.19 -5.84
N LEU A 8 -17.79 -8.92 -6.84
CA LEU A 8 -17.59 -7.57 -7.37
C LEU A 8 -18.68 -7.32 -8.42
N SER A 9 -19.62 -6.42 -8.09
CA SER A 9 -20.65 -5.96 -9.01
C SER A 9 -20.00 -5.37 -10.27
N SER A 10 -20.16 -6.11 -11.35
CA SER A 10 -19.92 -5.65 -12.71
C SER A 10 -20.95 -4.57 -13.06
N SER A 11 -20.47 -3.39 -13.40
CA SER A 11 -21.11 -2.51 -14.37
C SER A 11 -20.01 -2.00 -15.28
N GLN A 12 -19.52 -2.96 -16.08
CA GLN A 12 -19.12 -2.83 -17.47
C GLN A 12 -19.04 -1.41 -18.02
N LEU A 13 -17.82 -0.98 -18.35
CA LEU A 13 -17.53 -0.32 -19.62
C LEU A 13 -16.04 -0.52 -19.93
N GLN A 14 -15.80 -1.04 -21.12
CA GLN A 14 -14.51 -1.36 -21.72
C GLN A 14 -13.59 -0.15 -21.72
N ILE A 15 -12.33 -0.29 -21.25
CA ILE A 15 -11.23 0.53 -21.75
C ILE A 15 -9.99 -0.35 -21.88
N GLU A 16 -9.62 -0.52 -23.14
CA GLU A 16 -8.42 -1.10 -23.70
C GLU A 16 -7.18 -0.27 -23.30
N ASP A 17 -6.01 -0.90 -23.38
CA ASP A 17 -4.68 -0.31 -23.20
C ASP A 17 -4.56 1.07 -23.89
N GLY A 18 -4.37 2.14 -23.11
CA GLY A 18 -4.37 3.49 -23.65
C GLY A 18 -3.88 4.51 -22.63
N ILE A 19 -2.78 5.18 -22.95
CA ILE A 19 -2.21 6.30 -22.19
C ILE A 19 -3.32 7.36 -22.00
N THR A 20 -3.76 7.60 -20.75
CA THR A 20 -4.70 8.66 -20.43
C THR A 20 -3.99 10.01 -20.55
N THR A 21 -4.00 10.56 -21.76
CA THR A 21 -3.71 11.98 -21.98
C THR A 21 -4.97 12.78 -21.62
N VAL A 22 -4.78 13.84 -20.84
CA VAL A 22 -5.86 14.76 -20.44
C VAL A 22 -6.42 15.43 -21.69
N SER A 23 -7.53 14.91 -22.22
CA SER A 23 -8.19 15.42 -23.43
C SER A 23 -9.30 16.44 -23.16
N GLU A 24 -9.45 16.93 -21.94
CA GLU A 24 -10.44 17.96 -21.63
C GLU A 24 -9.74 19.29 -21.39
N ARG A 25 -9.49 19.99 -22.50
CA ARG A 25 -9.18 21.42 -22.46
C ARG A 25 -10.50 22.10 -22.10
N PHE A 26 -10.59 22.67 -20.89
CA PHE A 26 -11.73 23.51 -20.50
C PHE A 26 -11.97 24.54 -21.61
N GLU A 27 -13.08 24.40 -22.32
CA GLU A 27 -13.52 25.28 -23.40
C GLU A 27 -14.38 26.42 -22.83
N ASP A 28 -14.03 26.86 -21.62
CA ASP A 28 -14.61 28.04 -21.01
C ASP A 28 -13.64 29.19 -21.29
N VAL A 29 -14.04 30.05 -22.21
CA VAL A 29 -13.28 31.25 -22.59
C VAL A 29 -13.01 32.04 -21.31
N ASP A 30 -11.74 32.24 -20.98
CA ASP A 30 -11.34 32.99 -19.80
C ASP A 30 -12.18 34.28 -19.71
N PRO A 31 -12.93 34.50 -18.61
CA PRO A 31 -13.81 35.65 -18.47
C PRO A 31 -13.05 36.99 -18.61
N MET A 32 -11.72 36.99 -18.41
CA MET A 32 -10.87 38.14 -18.72
C MET A 32 -10.70 38.36 -20.22
N LEU A 33 -10.59 37.29 -21.02
CA LEU A 33 -10.47 37.35 -22.47
C LEU A 33 -11.74 37.88 -23.14
N GLU A 34 -12.90 37.46 -22.63
CA GLU A 34 -14.20 37.97 -23.11
C GLU A 34 -14.38 39.45 -22.77
N LYS A 35 -13.94 39.86 -21.58
CA LYS A 35 -13.96 41.27 -21.14
C LYS A 35 -13.01 42.13 -21.97
N LEU A 36 -11.82 41.63 -22.30
CA LEU A 36 -10.85 42.29 -23.19
C LEU A 36 -11.40 42.42 -24.62
N ARG A 37 -12.09 41.40 -25.13
CA ARG A 37 -12.70 41.43 -26.46
C ARG A 37 -13.91 42.37 -26.55
N SER A 38 -14.62 42.55 -25.44
CA SER A 38 -15.79 43.45 -25.32
C SER A 38 -15.41 44.92 -25.17
N LEU A 39 -14.15 45.22 -24.84
CA LEU A 39 -13.64 46.60 -24.78
C LEU A 39 -13.51 47.16 -26.19
N LYS A 40 -14.37 48.13 -26.52
CA LYS A 40 -14.33 48.87 -27.78
C LYS A 40 -13.03 49.67 -27.84
N ILE A 41 -12.12 49.27 -28.74
CA ILE A 41 -10.88 50.00 -29.01
C ILE A 41 -11.26 51.43 -29.41
N ALA A 42 -10.93 52.39 -28.54
CA ALA A 42 -11.11 53.80 -28.85
C ALA A 42 -10.24 54.13 -30.06
N THR A 43 -10.77 54.91 -31.00
CA THR A 43 -10.02 55.40 -32.15
C THR A 43 -8.73 56.08 -31.65
N PRO A 44 -7.56 55.73 -32.21
CA PRO A 44 -6.30 56.29 -31.75
C PRO A 44 -6.35 57.82 -31.89
N ILE A 45 -6.07 58.52 -30.79
CA ILE A 45 -6.09 59.99 -30.72
C ILE A 45 -4.98 60.60 -31.59
N LEU A 46 -3.98 59.80 -31.94
CA LEU A 46 -2.86 60.20 -32.78
C LEU A 46 -3.04 59.65 -34.20
N THR A 47 -3.68 60.42 -35.07
CA THR A 47 -3.51 60.29 -36.52
C THR A 47 -2.13 60.83 -36.89
N SER A 48 -1.07 60.04 -36.68
CA SER A 48 0.25 60.41 -37.18
C SER A 48 0.36 60.02 -38.66
N THR A 49 0.28 61.01 -39.53
CA THR A 49 0.94 60.93 -40.84
C THR A 49 2.44 60.93 -40.58
N SER A 50 3.05 59.76 -40.36
CA SER A 50 4.48 59.67 -40.06
C SER A 50 5.26 59.28 -41.30
N THR A 51 5.65 60.31 -42.06
CA THR A 51 6.89 60.34 -42.83
C THR A 51 8.04 59.83 -41.96
N GLU A 52 8.93 59.03 -42.54
CA GLU A 52 10.10 58.39 -41.92
C GLU A 52 10.88 59.35 -40.98
N SER A 53 10.70 59.23 -39.66
CA SER A 53 11.59 59.88 -38.69
C SER A 53 12.40 58.82 -37.95
N ARG A 54 13.72 58.87 -38.17
CA ARG A 54 14.75 57.98 -37.63
C ARG A 54 14.69 57.91 -36.10
N LEU A 55 14.90 56.72 -35.55
CA LEU A 55 14.89 56.43 -34.10
C LEU A 55 15.77 57.35 -33.24
N THR A 56 16.81 57.96 -33.82
CA THR A 56 17.68 58.92 -33.13
C THR A 56 16.99 60.25 -32.84
N ASP A 57 16.08 60.72 -33.69
CA ASP A 57 15.31 61.95 -33.44
C ASP A 57 14.28 61.77 -32.32
N ILE A 58 13.81 60.54 -32.12
CA ILE A 58 12.87 60.19 -31.04
C ILE A 58 13.57 60.18 -29.69
N LEU A 59 14.82 59.68 -29.61
CA LEU A 59 15.60 59.62 -28.37
C LEU A 59 16.11 60.99 -27.90
N VAL A 60 16.40 61.90 -28.83
CA VAL A 60 16.93 63.25 -28.52
C VAL A 60 15.81 64.25 -28.22
N ARG A 61 14.55 63.93 -28.55
CA ARG A 61 13.42 64.79 -28.24
C ARG A 61 13.12 64.73 -26.75
N LYS A 62 13.64 65.72 -26.01
CA LYS A 62 13.21 66.09 -24.66
C LYS A 62 11.68 66.01 -24.60
N PRO A 63 11.08 65.23 -23.69
CA PRO A 63 9.64 65.04 -23.67
C PRO A 63 8.98 66.41 -23.52
N SER A 64 8.20 66.76 -24.55
CA SER A 64 7.39 67.96 -24.54
C SER A 64 6.45 67.84 -23.35
N THR A 65 6.46 68.82 -22.46
CA THR A 65 5.54 68.97 -21.33
C THR A 65 4.11 69.03 -21.87
N SER A 66 3.51 67.88 -22.15
CA SER A 66 2.07 67.67 -22.08
C SER A 66 1.75 67.41 -20.63
N ASP A 67 0.72 68.08 -20.11
CA ASP A 67 0.16 67.88 -18.77
C ASP A 67 -0.26 66.42 -18.57
N SER A 68 0.75 65.57 -18.32
CA SER A 68 0.61 64.25 -17.74
C SER A 68 -0.08 64.49 -16.42
N ALA A 69 -1.29 63.97 -16.24
CA ALA A 69 -1.95 63.90 -14.94
C ALA A 69 -0.89 63.50 -13.90
N ILE A 70 -0.44 64.48 -13.10
CA ILE A 70 0.70 64.34 -12.21
C ILE A 70 0.19 63.45 -11.09
N VAL A 71 0.39 62.14 -11.21
CA VAL A 71 0.13 61.21 -10.12
C VAL A 71 1.02 61.66 -8.96
N ASP A 72 0.38 62.01 -7.85
CA ASP A 72 1.10 62.53 -6.69
C ASP A 72 2.19 61.53 -6.27
N ARG A 73 3.43 62.02 -6.14
CA ARG A 73 4.61 61.21 -5.83
C ARG A 73 4.42 60.41 -4.54
N LYS A 74 3.69 60.96 -3.57
CA LYS A 74 3.38 60.27 -2.30
C LYS A 74 2.50 59.04 -2.52
N VAL A 75 1.46 59.15 -3.33
CA VAL A 75 0.55 58.04 -3.65
C VAL A 75 1.31 56.92 -4.37
N LEU A 76 2.25 57.27 -5.25
CA LEU A 76 3.09 56.28 -5.93
C LEU A 76 4.00 55.52 -4.94
N LEU A 77 4.65 56.24 -4.03
CA LEU A 77 5.48 55.64 -2.97
C LEU A 77 4.67 54.72 -2.05
N GLU A 78 3.46 55.14 -1.67
CA GLU A 78 2.54 54.34 -0.85
C GLU A 78 2.10 53.07 -1.59
N LEU A 79 1.77 53.17 -2.88
CA LEU A 79 1.43 52.01 -3.70
C LEU A 79 2.60 51.01 -3.81
N PHE A 80 3.83 51.50 -4.01
CA PHE A 80 5.01 50.64 -4.01
C PHE A 80 5.25 49.99 -2.65
N SER A 81 5.06 50.72 -1.55
CA SER A 81 5.18 50.17 -0.19
C SER A 81 4.14 49.08 0.05
N MET A 82 2.88 49.32 -0.32
CA MET A 82 1.80 48.35 -0.18
C MET A 82 2.01 47.11 -1.06
N TYR A 83 2.52 47.29 -2.28
CA TYR A 83 2.88 46.19 -3.16
C TYR A 83 4.06 45.38 -2.61
N GLN A 84 5.08 46.04 -2.06
CA GLN A 84 6.24 45.38 -1.46
C GLN A 84 5.84 44.58 -0.21
N GLU A 85 4.99 45.13 0.65
CA GLU A 85 4.45 44.40 1.81
C GLU A 85 3.61 43.19 1.36
N TRP A 86 2.77 43.36 0.33
CA TRP A 86 2.01 42.26 -0.23
C TRP A 86 2.92 41.17 -0.80
N GLN A 87 3.97 41.53 -1.55
CA GLN A 87 4.97 40.60 -2.08
C GLN A 87 5.68 39.83 -0.98
N GLU A 88 6.14 40.51 0.07
CA GLU A 88 6.79 39.87 1.23
C GLU A 88 5.83 38.88 1.91
N LYS A 89 4.57 39.26 2.10
CA LYS A 89 3.55 38.37 2.68
C LYS A 89 3.28 37.15 1.80
N GLN A 90 3.28 37.29 0.48
CA GLN A 90 3.16 36.15 -0.44
C GLN A 90 4.38 35.23 -0.32
N ALA A 91 5.59 35.79 -0.31
CA ALA A 91 6.83 35.02 -0.15
C ALA A 91 6.83 34.22 1.16
N GLN A 92 6.43 34.83 2.28
CA GLN A 92 6.31 34.14 3.57
C GLN A 92 5.27 33.02 3.55
N ASN A 93 4.13 33.23 2.91
CA ASN A 93 3.08 32.20 2.80
C ASN A 93 3.54 31.01 1.94
N ILE A 94 4.23 31.28 0.83
CA ILE A 94 4.85 30.24 -0.02
C ILE A 94 5.88 29.46 0.80
N ASN A 95 6.77 30.15 1.50
CA ASN A 95 7.83 29.52 2.28
C ASN A 95 7.26 28.61 3.38
N LYS A 96 6.28 29.11 4.14
CA LYS A 96 5.59 28.31 5.17
C LYS A 96 4.93 27.06 4.58
N ARG A 97 4.25 27.19 3.44
CA ARG A 97 3.59 26.05 2.80
C ARG A 97 4.61 25.05 2.26
N GLN A 98 5.76 25.52 1.78
CA GLN A 98 6.84 24.66 1.32
C GLN A 98 7.47 23.88 2.48
N GLU A 99 7.72 24.53 3.62
CA GLU A 99 8.17 23.87 4.85
C GLU A 99 7.17 22.80 5.34
N GLU A 100 5.86 23.09 5.33
CA GLU A 100 4.84 22.10 5.68
C GLU A 100 4.82 20.89 4.74
N ILE A 101 5.10 21.11 3.44
CA ILE A 101 5.18 20.02 2.45
C ILE A 101 6.44 19.19 2.67
N GLU A 102 7.59 19.82 2.91
CA GLU A 102 8.86 19.14 3.18
C GLU A 102 8.75 18.24 4.41
N ASN A 103 8.20 18.75 5.52
CA ASN A 103 7.93 17.98 6.73
C ASN A 103 7.02 16.76 6.48
N LYS A 104 6.01 16.89 5.62
CA LYS A 104 5.13 15.77 5.24
C LYS A 104 5.84 14.73 4.39
N ILE A 105 6.73 15.17 3.49
CA ILE A 105 7.54 14.27 2.65
C ILE A 105 8.50 13.48 3.53
N GLU A 106 9.21 14.14 4.46
CA GLU A 106 10.10 13.46 5.40
C GLU A 106 9.36 12.43 6.27
N LEU A 107 8.18 12.80 6.77
CA LEU A 107 7.35 11.87 7.55
C LEU A 107 6.89 10.67 6.70
N ALA A 108 6.48 10.92 5.45
CA ALA A 108 6.04 9.88 4.53
C ALA A 108 7.19 8.92 4.19
N ASP A 109 8.39 9.43 3.95
CA ASP A 109 9.59 8.62 3.67
C ASP A 109 9.98 7.77 4.89
N ALA A 110 10.03 8.37 6.08
CA ALA A 110 10.30 7.64 7.32
C ALA A 110 9.27 6.53 7.59
N LEU A 111 8.00 6.77 7.26
CA LEU A 111 6.93 5.79 7.38
C LEU A 111 7.04 4.68 6.32
N ALA A 112 7.36 5.03 5.07
CA ALA A 112 7.56 4.07 3.98
C ALA A 112 8.70 3.09 4.31
N VAL A 113 9.84 3.60 4.81
CA VAL A 113 10.97 2.77 5.26
C VAL A 113 10.55 1.82 6.38
N LYS A 114 9.80 2.30 7.38
CA LYS A 114 9.31 1.45 8.49
C LYS A 114 8.36 0.35 8.01
N ILE A 115 7.47 0.66 7.07
CA ILE A 115 6.56 -0.34 6.48
C ILE A 115 7.37 -1.41 5.76
N LEU A 116 8.32 -1.00 4.91
CA LEU A 116 9.16 -1.92 4.15
C LEU A 116 9.99 -2.83 5.08
N GLN A 117 10.54 -2.27 6.16
CA GLN A 117 11.27 -3.05 7.16
C GLN A 117 10.38 -4.08 7.86
N ARG A 118 9.18 -3.70 8.30
CA ARG A 118 8.22 -4.64 8.92
C ARG A 118 7.78 -5.73 7.95
N TYR A 119 7.52 -5.37 6.70
CA TYR A 119 7.15 -6.31 5.65
C TYR A 119 8.26 -7.35 5.42
N ASN A 120 9.52 -6.90 5.26
CA ASN A 120 10.65 -7.80 5.04
C ASN A 120 10.90 -8.73 6.24
N TYR A 121 10.73 -8.25 7.46
CA TYR A 121 10.81 -9.08 8.65
C TYR A 121 9.70 -10.15 8.66
N SER A 122 8.45 -9.75 8.43
CA SER A 122 7.31 -10.67 8.36
C SER A 122 7.48 -11.71 7.26
N LEU A 123 7.94 -11.30 6.07
CA LEU A 123 8.24 -12.19 4.96
C LEU A 123 9.31 -13.22 5.31
N SER A 124 10.37 -12.79 6.00
CA SER A 124 11.45 -13.68 6.44
C SER A 124 10.95 -14.69 7.48
N ALA A 125 10.17 -14.23 8.47
CA ALA A 125 9.55 -15.12 9.46
C ALA A 125 8.61 -16.13 8.80
N MET A 126 7.78 -15.69 7.84
CA MET A 126 6.87 -16.55 7.11
C MET A 126 7.62 -17.59 6.26
N LYS A 127 8.71 -17.21 5.59
CA LYS A 127 9.58 -18.15 4.87
C LYS A 127 10.16 -19.22 5.80
N THR A 128 10.66 -18.82 6.97
CA THR A 128 11.19 -19.77 7.96
C THR A 128 10.09 -20.74 8.42
N THR A 129 8.92 -20.24 8.78
CA THR A 129 7.78 -21.11 9.16
C THR A 129 7.37 -22.03 8.01
N SER A 130 7.30 -21.53 6.78
CA SER A 130 7.00 -22.34 5.59
C SER A 130 8.01 -23.47 5.39
N ASN A 131 9.31 -23.19 5.57
CA ASN A 131 10.36 -24.21 5.46
C ASN A 131 10.28 -25.25 6.58
N HIS A 132 9.86 -24.87 7.79
CA HIS A 132 9.61 -25.83 8.86
C HIS A 132 8.37 -26.69 8.58
N LEU A 133 7.32 -26.10 8.01
CA LEU A 133 6.10 -26.82 7.68
C LEU A 133 6.25 -27.74 6.46
N SER A 134 7.12 -27.42 5.50
CA SER A 134 7.33 -28.29 4.33
C SER A 134 7.86 -29.68 4.68
N GLY A 135 8.51 -29.84 5.84
CA GLY A 135 8.95 -31.16 6.33
C GLY A 135 7.84 -31.97 7.04
N VAL A 136 6.68 -31.37 7.31
CA VAL A 136 5.58 -32.04 8.04
C VAL A 136 4.97 -33.16 7.20
N ASP A 137 4.80 -32.95 5.89
CA ASP A 137 4.24 -33.97 4.99
C ASP A 137 5.15 -35.21 4.90
N GLU A 138 6.47 -34.99 4.81
CA GLU A 138 7.46 -36.08 4.79
C GLU A 138 7.46 -36.87 6.10
N LEU A 139 7.44 -36.18 7.24
CA LEU A 139 7.33 -36.81 8.56
C LEU A 139 6.00 -37.58 8.71
N GLN A 140 4.89 -37.04 8.22
CA GLN A 140 3.59 -37.68 8.28
C GLN A 140 3.59 -39.01 7.50
N VAL A 141 4.22 -39.04 6.33
CA VAL A 141 4.38 -40.27 5.54
C VAL A 141 5.25 -41.30 6.29
N ALA A 142 6.39 -40.88 6.85
CA ALA A 142 7.28 -41.76 7.59
C ALA A 142 6.62 -42.36 8.85
N ILE A 143 5.83 -41.57 9.58
CA ILE A 143 5.03 -42.03 10.72
C ILE A 143 3.98 -43.05 10.26
N GLY A 144 3.33 -42.80 9.12
CA GLY A 144 2.38 -43.74 8.51
C GLY A 144 3.00 -45.09 8.16
N GLU A 145 4.18 -45.08 7.53
CA GLU A 145 4.92 -46.30 7.19
C GLU A 145 5.35 -47.06 8.45
N LEU A 146 5.92 -46.37 9.44
CA LEU A 146 6.36 -46.98 10.70
C LEU A 146 5.18 -47.61 11.44
N LYS A 147 4.02 -46.95 11.47
CA LYS A 147 2.79 -47.51 12.02
C LYS A 147 2.35 -48.77 11.28
N GLY A 148 2.46 -48.79 9.95
CA GLY A 148 2.19 -49.97 9.13
C GLY A 148 3.10 -51.15 9.51
N ARG A 149 4.42 -50.93 9.54
CA ARG A 149 5.41 -51.95 9.94
C ARG A 149 5.18 -52.45 11.36
N LEU A 150 4.88 -51.56 12.31
CA LEU A 150 4.56 -51.95 13.68
C LEU A 150 3.30 -52.82 13.75
N THR A 151 2.27 -52.46 12.98
CA THR A 151 1.03 -53.24 12.91
C THR A 151 1.29 -54.65 12.35
N GLU A 152 2.14 -54.75 11.33
CA GLU A 152 2.57 -56.03 10.78
C GLU A 152 3.33 -56.89 11.80
N VAL A 153 4.27 -56.29 12.53
CA VAL A 153 5.02 -56.98 13.60
C VAL A 153 4.08 -57.45 14.71
N ILE A 154 3.13 -56.62 15.16
CA ILE A 154 2.12 -57.02 16.14
C ILE A 154 1.28 -58.18 15.62
N SER A 155 0.83 -58.12 14.37
CA SER A 155 0.06 -59.21 13.75
C SER A 155 0.88 -60.50 13.62
N ASN A 156 2.18 -60.39 13.34
CA ASN A 156 3.09 -61.54 13.29
C ASN A 156 3.23 -62.18 14.69
N CYS A 157 3.48 -61.35 15.70
CA CYS A 157 3.54 -61.77 17.10
C CYS A 157 2.22 -62.43 17.54
N ASP A 158 1.07 -61.86 17.19
CA ASP A 158 -0.24 -62.44 17.51
C ASP A 158 -0.47 -63.79 16.81
N GLY A 159 -0.01 -63.93 15.56
CA GLY A 159 -0.01 -65.20 14.85
C GLY A 159 0.86 -66.25 15.52
N LEU A 160 2.03 -65.86 16.03
CA LEU A 160 2.90 -66.72 16.85
C LEU A 160 2.23 -67.07 18.18
N CYS A 161 1.61 -66.11 18.86
CA CYS A 161 0.87 -66.34 20.09
C CYS A 161 -0.22 -67.38 19.90
N LYS A 162 -1.02 -67.25 18.84
CA LYS A 162 -2.06 -68.22 18.46
C LYS A 162 -1.47 -69.61 18.19
N ARG A 163 -0.36 -69.69 17.45
CA ARG A 163 0.31 -70.97 17.17
C ARG A 163 0.83 -71.65 18.45
N ILE A 164 1.34 -70.87 19.41
CA ILE A 164 1.78 -71.40 20.71
C ILE A 164 0.59 -71.90 21.53
N SER A 165 -0.54 -71.19 21.51
CA SER A 165 -1.78 -71.66 22.15
C SER A 165 -2.27 -72.99 21.56
N ASP A 166 -2.22 -73.14 20.23
CA ASP A 166 -2.76 -74.32 19.52
C ASP A 166 -1.82 -75.55 19.59
N VAL A 167 -0.51 -75.35 19.34
CA VAL A 167 0.46 -76.43 19.09
C VAL A 167 1.64 -76.38 20.07
N GLY A 168 1.78 -75.32 20.87
CA GLY A 168 2.91 -75.14 21.78
C GLY A 168 2.88 -76.05 23.02
N PRO A 169 4.03 -76.17 23.73
CA PRO A 169 4.15 -76.96 24.95
C PRO A 169 3.24 -76.45 26.08
N GLU A 170 2.70 -77.35 26.90
CA GLU A 170 1.64 -77.04 27.89
C GLU A 170 2.03 -75.92 28.87
N GLN A 171 3.31 -75.77 29.22
CA GLN A 171 3.76 -74.70 30.12
C GLN A 171 3.57 -73.28 29.54
N LEU A 172 3.58 -73.14 28.21
CA LEU A 172 3.47 -71.84 27.53
C LEU A 172 2.03 -71.47 27.18
N ARG A 173 1.12 -72.44 27.08
CA ARG A 173 -0.29 -72.22 26.70
C ARG A 173 -1.05 -71.32 27.67
N SER A 174 -0.69 -71.35 28.96
CA SER A 174 -1.32 -70.53 30.01
C SER A 174 -0.71 -69.12 30.16
N THR A 175 0.47 -68.88 29.58
CA THR A 175 1.25 -67.64 29.79
C THR A 175 1.14 -66.67 28.60
N VAL A 176 0.85 -67.18 27.40
CA VAL A 176 0.85 -66.36 26.18
C VAL A 176 -0.51 -65.68 25.96
N LYS A 177 -0.49 -64.34 25.87
CA LYS A 177 -1.63 -63.50 25.45
C LYS A 177 -1.28 -62.72 24.18
N PRO A 178 -2.18 -62.62 23.20
CA PRO A 178 -1.99 -61.76 22.04
C PRO A 178 -1.74 -60.30 22.43
N PHE A 179 -0.81 -59.66 21.76
CA PHE A 179 -0.42 -58.26 21.96
C PHE A 179 -1.54 -57.28 21.63
N ALA A 180 -2.38 -57.55 20.62
CA ALA A 180 -3.53 -56.70 20.31
C ALA A 180 -4.60 -56.67 21.44
N ALA A 181 -4.75 -57.78 22.17
CA ALA A 181 -5.64 -57.86 23.32
C ALA A 181 -5.10 -57.07 24.54
N THR A 182 -3.77 -57.01 24.69
CA THR A 182 -3.10 -56.25 25.75
C THR A 182 -3.19 -54.73 25.52
N MET A 183 -2.99 -54.26 24.27
CA MET A 183 -3.14 -52.82 23.94
C MET A 183 -4.56 -52.28 24.20
N SER A 184 -5.59 -53.10 24.02
CA SER A 184 -6.99 -52.71 24.24
C SER A 184 -7.34 -52.54 25.73
N HIS A 185 -6.65 -53.28 26.60
CA HIS A 185 -6.88 -53.25 28.05
C HIS A 185 -6.16 -52.05 28.72
N ASP A 186 -4.98 -51.65 28.21
CA ASP A 186 -4.21 -50.53 28.76
C ASP A 186 -4.69 -49.15 28.29
N LEU A 187 -5.31 -49.05 27.11
CA LEU A 187 -5.89 -47.78 26.64
C LEU A 187 -7.20 -47.42 27.37
N SER A 188 -7.89 -48.42 27.92
CA SER A 188 -9.12 -48.25 28.71
C SER A 188 -8.83 -47.79 30.16
N SER A 189 -7.59 -47.91 30.63
CA SER A 189 -7.16 -47.49 31.99
C SER A 189 -6.45 -46.13 32.00
N SER A 190 -6.12 -45.57 30.84
CA SER A 190 -5.41 -44.28 30.69
C SER A 190 -6.29 -43.21 30.05
N THR A 191 -7.42 -42.92 30.69
CA THR A 191 -8.23 -41.72 30.40
C THR A 191 -7.43 -40.47 30.76
N LEU A 192 -6.93 -39.80 29.73
CA LEU A 192 -6.75 -38.35 29.56
C LEU A 192 -6.90 -37.50 30.84
N ASN A 193 -5.79 -37.22 31.54
CA ASN A 193 -5.64 -35.95 32.25
C ASN A 193 -5.27 -34.87 31.23
N GLY A 194 -6.27 -34.48 30.44
CA GLY A 194 -6.21 -33.27 29.63
C GLY A 194 -6.16 -32.05 30.55
N VAL A 195 -5.12 -31.24 30.37
CA VAL A 195 -4.93 -29.94 31.03
C VAL A 195 -6.21 -29.12 30.88
N GLN A 196 -6.89 -28.91 32.00
CA GLN A 196 -8.04 -28.03 32.10
C GLN A 196 -7.53 -26.58 32.04
N SER A 197 -7.61 -25.96 30.86
CA SER A 197 -7.45 -24.52 30.72
C SER A 197 -8.62 -23.82 31.44
N GLN A 198 -8.33 -23.25 32.61
CA GLN A 198 -9.21 -22.31 33.29
C GLN A 198 -9.35 -21.02 32.44
N PRO A 199 -10.57 -20.50 32.21
CA PRO A 199 -10.75 -19.10 31.89
C PRO A 199 -10.84 -18.34 33.21
N LEU A 200 -9.96 -17.37 33.45
CA LEU A 200 -10.17 -16.41 34.53
C LEU A 200 -9.95 -14.98 34.04
N ASN A 201 -11.08 -14.28 33.96
CA ASN A 201 -11.23 -12.83 33.84
C ASN A 201 -10.34 -12.07 34.84
N LYS A 202 -9.54 -11.12 34.34
CA LYS A 202 -9.67 -9.68 34.61
C LYS A 202 -8.76 -8.87 33.71
#